data_AF-A0AAN9Y741-F1
#
_entry.id   AF-A0AAN9Y741-F1
#
_cell.length_a   1.000
_cell.length_b   1.000
_cell.length_c   1.000
_cell.angle_alpha   90.00
_cell.angle_beta   90.00
_cell.angle_gamma   90.00
#
_symmetry.space_group_name_H-M   'P 1'
#
loop_
_entity.id
_entity.type
_entity.pdbx_description
1 polymer ?
#
loop_
_entity_poly.entity_id
_entity_poly.type
_entity_poly.pdbx_seq_one_letter_code
_entity_poly.pdbx_strand_id
1 'polypeptide(L)'
;MTPPGPSSNRVEAERKVSFDNGLNGSVAEDCYFAMQAYKAGYSFNFVEGEMWEKSPFSLWDFMQQRKRWLQGVLLVVHSPEIPIRYKLLLAISCYSWVTMPLSSSNLFLSAFFPIPCPAAMDFLCAFIGAVNIYMYIFGVIKSFSLYRLGVVKFAFCLLGALFVIPLNVLIENTAVILGLFGKKHKFYIVNKQLQPLVSV
;
A
#
# COMPACT_ATOMS: atom_id res chain seq x y z
N MET A 1 16.30 -31.09 23.64
CA MET A 1 16.65 -29.68 23.41
C MET A 1 17.92 -29.65 22.59
N THR A 2 17.77 -29.68 21.26
CA THR A 2 18.89 -29.53 20.32
C THR A 2 19.18 -28.04 20.14
N PRO A 3 20.46 -27.62 20.11
CA PRO A 3 20.83 -26.22 19.99
C PRO A 3 20.38 -25.64 18.63
N PRO A 4 20.12 -24.32 18.54
CA PRO A 4 19.83 -23.68 17.27
C PRO A 4 21.04 -23.83 16.34
N GLY A 5 20.81 -24.46 15.18
CA GLY A 5 21.80 -24.60 14.12
C GLY A 5 22.28 -23.24 13.60
N PRO A 6 23.43 -23.22 12.88
CA PRO A 6 24.14 -22.02 12.53
C PRO A 6 23.25 -21.07 11.73
N SER A 7 23.34 -19.78 12.06
CA SER A 7 22.71 -18.66 11.38
C SER A 7 22.74 -18.82 9.86
N SER A 8 21.59 -19.14 9.26
CA SER A 8 21.41 -19.10 7.81
C SER A 8 21.75 -17.69 7.33
N ASN A 9 22.72 -17.61 6.42
CA ASN A 9 23.22 -16.40 5.79
C ASN A 9 22.07 -15.44 5.44
N ARG A 10 22.05 -14.25 6.06
CA ARG A 10 21.04 -13.21 5.77
C ARG A 10 21.00 -12.79 4.29
N VAL A 11 22.04 -13.12 3.53
CA VAL A 11 22.23 -12.80 2.10
C VAL A 11 21.90 -13.98 1.16
N GLU A 12 21.61 -15.18 1.69
CA GLU A 12 21.35 -16.37 0.86
C GLU A 12 19.98 -16.31 0.18
N ALA A 13 18.99 -15.70 0.84
CA ALA A 13 17.68 -15.46 0.25
C ALA A 13 17.80 -14.53 -0.98
N GLU A 14 18.54 -13.43 -0.87
CA GLU A 14 18.80 -12.49 -1.97
C GLU A 14 19.57 -13.14 -3.11
N ARG A 15 20.62 -13.92 -2.79
CA ARG A 15 21.43 -14.61 -3.80
C ARG A 15 20.65 -15.69 -4.56
N LYS A 16 19.72 -16.38 -3.89
CA LYS A 16 18.96 -17.50 -4.47
C LYS A 16 17.72 -17.06 -5.24
N VAL A 17 17.03 -16.04 -4.75
CA VAL A 17 15.79 -15.54 -5.37
C VAL A 17 16.09 -14.44 -6.38
N SER A 18 17.06 -13.58 -6.11
CA SER A 18 17.39 -12.38 -6.90
C SER A 18 16.23 -11.39 -7.04
N PHE A 19 16.57 -10.12 -7.28
CA PHE A 19 15.60 -9.07 -7.63
C PHE A 19 15.39 -8.97 -9.15
N ASP A 20 16.26 -9.58 -9.95
CA ASP A 20 16.18 -9.54 -11.41
C ASP A 20 15.28 -10.66 -11.96
N ASN A 21 13.97 -10.46 -11.84
CA ASN A 21 12.93 -11.40 -12.28
C ASN A 21 12.24 -10.96 -13.60
N GLY A 22 12.93 -10.15 -14.41
CA GLY A 22 12.45 -9.68 -15.71
C GLY A 22 11.31 -8.65 -15.67
N LEU A 23 10.75 -8.34 -16.84
CA LEU A 23 9.76 -7.27 -17.07
C LEU A 23 8.47 -7.40 -16.23
N ASN A 24 8.04 -8.62 -15.92
CA ASN A 24 6.84 -8.87 -15.13
C ASN A 24 7.09 -8.74 -13.62
N GLY A 25 8.32 -8.97 -13.16
CA GLY A 25 8.74 -8.77 -11.77
C GLY A 25 9.17 -7.33 -11.47
N SER A 26 9.63 -6.57 -12.46
CA SER A 26 10.25 -5.24 -12.27
C SER A 26 9.27 -4.16 -11.75
N VAL A 27 7.96 -4.28 -11.97
CA VAL A 27 7.01 -3.26 -11.50
C VAL A 27 6.74 -3.33 -9.98
N ALA A 28 6.77 -4.54 -9.41
CA ALA A 28 6.66 -4.81 -7.97
C ALA A 28 7.72 -5.85 -7.57
N GLU A 29 8.99 -5.46 -7.74
CA GLU A 29 10.16 -6.29 -7.47
C GLU A 29 10.18 -6.82 -6.03
N ASP A 30 9.76 -5.98 -5.08
CA ASP A 30 9.61 -6.26 -3.66
C ASP A 30 8.57 -7.35 -3.39
N CYS A 31 7.39 -7.21 -3.97
CA CYS A 31 6.31 -8.17 -3.84
C CYS A 31 6.65 -9.49 -4.55
N TYR A 32 7.26 -9.41 -5.72
CA TYR A 32 7.70 -10.58 -6.48
C TYR A 32 8.76 -11.38 -5.71
N PHE A 33 9.78 -10.69 -5.20
CA PHE A 33 10.82 -11.28 -4.35
C PHE A 33 10.22 -11.96 -3.12
N ALA A 34 9.32 -11.28 -2.41
CA ALA A 34 8.68 -11.83 -1.22
C ALA A 34 7.90 -13.13 -1.52
N MET A 35 7.13 -13.15 -2.61
CA MET A 35 6.36 -14.33 -3.00
C MET A 35 7.26 -15.49 -3.45
N GLN A 36 8.36 -15.19 -4.13
CA GLN A 36 9.33 -16.17 -4.58
C GLN A 36 10.17 -16.73 -3.42
N ALA A 37 10.50 -15.90 -2.43
CA ALA A 37 11.11 -16.31 -1.17
C ALA A 37 10.16 -17.18 -0.33
N TYR A 38 8.88 -16.82 -0.28
CA TYR A 38 7.87 -17.63 0.41
C TYR A 38 7.72 -19.01 -0.24
N LYS A 39 7.69 -19.07 -1.58
CA LYS A 39 7.71 -20.32 -2.35
C LYS A 39 8.97 -21.16 -2.07
N ALA A 40 10.12 -20.52 -1.84
CA ALA A 40 11.38 -21.19 -1.51
C ALA A 40 11.46 -21.69 -0.05
N GLY A 41 10.40 -21.46 0.76
CA GLY A 41 10.30 -21.95 2.13
C GLY A 41 10.89 -21.01 3.20
N TYR A 42 11.21 -19.76 2.83
CA TYR A 42 11.68 -18.77 3.80
C TYR A 42 10.52 -18.24 4.66
N SER A 43 10.80 -18.02 5.94
CA SER A 43 9.88 -17.37 6.88
C SER A 43 10.12 -15.86 6.93
N PHE A 44 9.04 -15.09 7.06
CA PHE A 44 9.11 -13.65 7.29
C PHE A 44 9.00 -13.35 8.78
N ASN A 45 9.77 -12.37 9.24
CA ASN A 45 9.67 -11.84 10.59
C ASN A 45 9.67 -10.31 10.53
N PHE A 46 9.03 -9.69 11.51
CA PHE A 46 9.03 -8.23 11.63
C PHE A 46 10.28 -7.80 12.40
N VAL A 47 11.04 -6.87 11.81
CA VAL A 47 12.15 -6.22 12.50
C VAL A 47 11.61 -4.95 13.13
N GLU A 48 11.73 -4.83 14.45
CA GLU A 48 11.38 -3.61 15.17
C GLU A 48 12.33 -2.49 14.76
N GLY A 49 11.81 -1.48 14.06
CA GLY A 49 12.58 -0.33 13.59
C GLY A 49 11.68 0.75 13.00
N GLU A 50 12.16 1.99 13.03
CA GLU A 50 11.46 3.13 12.43
C GLU A 50 12.11 3.48 11.08
N MET A 51 11.33 3.39 10.01
CA MET A 51 11.75 3.79 8.67
C MET A 51 11.32 5.23 8.38
N TRP A 52 12.28 6.12 8.17
CA TRP A 52 12.03 7.51 7.84
C TRP A 52 11.96 7.70 6.33
N GLU A 53 10.78 7.47 5.76
CA GLU A 53 10.55 7.65 4.32
C GLU A 53 9.87 8.98 4.01
N LYS A 54 10.25 9.58 2.87
CA LYS A 54 9.58 10.76 2.32
C LYS A 54 8.35 10.36 1.52
N SER A 55 7.20 10.95 1.88
CA SER A 55 5.95 10.89 1.11
C SER A 55 6.08 11.61 -0.24
N PRO A 56 5.16 11.36 -1.18
CA PRO A 56 5.06 12.16 -2.41
C PRO A 56 4.85 13.64 -2.10
N PHE A 57 5.40 14.50 -2.96
CA PHE A 57 5.30 15.96 -2.82
C PHE A 57 4.12 16.55 -3.61
N SER A 58 3.53 15.78 -4.52
CA SER A 58 2.41 16.19 -5.37
C SER A 58 1.31 15.12 -5.41
N LEU A 59 0.06 15.55 -5.59
CA LEU A 59 -1.10 14.65 -5.78
C LEU A 59 -0.91 13.76 -7.03
N TRP A 60 -0.26 14.28 -8.06
CA TRP A 60 0.03 13.53 -9.28
C TRP A 60 1.04 12.40 -9.03
N ASP A 61 2.06 12.65 -8.21
CA ASP A 61 3.03 11.63 -7.80
C ASP A 61 2.38 10.57 -6.92
N PHE A 62 1.52 10.99 -5.99
CA PHE A 62 0.76 10.08 -5.14
C PHE A 62 -0.13 9.15 -5.98
N MET A 63 -0.89 9.70 -6.93
CA MET A 63 -1.74 8.91 -7.82
C MET A 63 -0.93 7.90 -8.65
N GLN A 64 0.22 8.32 -9.19
CA GLN A 64 1.09 7.43 -9.97
C GLN A 64 1.72 6.32 -9.12
N GLN A 65 2.10 6.60 -7.86
CA GLN A 65 2.57 5.57 -6.94
C GLN A 65 1.48 4.52 -6.67
N ARG A 66 0.25 4.96 -6.38
CA ARG A 66 -0.88 4.04 -6.17
C ARG A 66 -1.20 3.21 -7.41
N LYS A 67 -1.16 3.83 -8.58
CA LYS A 67 -1.29 3.13 -9.85
C LYS A 67 -0.20 2.07 -10.04
N ARG A 68 1.08 2.40 -9.76
CA ARG A 68 2.20 1.45 -9.86
C ARG A 68 2.01 0.26 -8.92
N TRP A 69 1.62 0.51 -7.68
CA TRP A 69 1.38 -0.54 -6.69
C TRP A 69 0.28 -1.50 -7.15
N LEU A 70 -0.86 -0.98 -7.60
CA LEU A 70 -1.94 -1.83 -8.10
C LEU A 70 -1.52 -2.66 -9.32
N GLN A 71 -0.86 -2.03 -10.30
CA GLN A 71 -0.39 -2.72 -11.51
C GLN A 71 0.65 -3.80 -11.18
N GLY A 72 1.58 -3.51 -10.27
CA GLY A 72 2.59 -4.45 -9.83
C GLY A 72 1.99 -5.66 -9.10
N VAL A 73 1.08 -5.44 -8.14
CA VAL A 73 0.40 -6.55 -7.45
C VAL A 73 -0.44 -7.38 -8.42
N LEU A 74 -1.13 -6.75 -9.38
CA LEU A 74 -1.88 -7.47 -10.41
C LEU A 74 -0.97 -8.36 -11.27
N LEU A 75 0.23 -7.90 -11.64
CA LEU A 75 1.21 -8.69 -12.39
C LEU A 75 1.69 -9.90 -11.57
N VAL A 76 1.99 -9.70 -10.28
CA VAL A 76 2.40 -10.79 -9.37
C VAL A 76 1.29 -11.83 -9.20
N VAL A 77 0.04 -11.39 -9.00
CA VAL A 77 -1.11 -12.29 -8.82
C VAL A 77 -1.38 -13.10 -10.08
N HIS A 78 -1.20 -12.53 -11.27
CA HIS A 78 -1.42 -13.21 -12.55
C HIS A 78 -0.17 -13.95 -13.09
N SER A 79 0.98 -13.84 -12.43
CA SER A 79 2.18 -14.56 -12.85
C SER A 79 2.00 -16.08 -12.73
N PRO A 80 2.29 -16.87 -13.79
CA PRO A 80 2.22 -18.33 -13.74
C PRO A 80 3.38 -18.95 -12.94
N GLU A 81 4.45 -18.21 -12.68
CA GLU A 81 5.65 -18.71 -12.01
C GLU A 81 5.42 -19.03 -10.52
N ILE A 82 4.41 -18.38 -9.92
CA ILE A 82 4.10 -18.49 -8.50
C ILE A 82 2.76 -19.24 -8.33
N PRO A 83 2.76 -20.42 -7.67
CA PRO A 83 1.54 -21.18 -7.42
C PRO A 83 0.51 -20.40 -6.61
N ILE A 84 -0.79 -20.59 -6.92
CA ILE A 84 -1.88 -19.79 -6.34
C ILE A 84 -1.95 -19.84 -4.81
N ARG A 85 -1.54 -20.97 -4.20
CA ARG A 85 -1.51 -21.17 -2.75
C ARG A 85 -0.68 -20.12 -2.01
N TYR A 86 0.42 -19.65 -2.61
CA TYR A 86 1.32 -18.68 -1.98
C TYR A 86 0.86 -17.24 -2.18
N LYS A 87 0.03 -17.00 -3.20
CA LYS A 87 -0.48 -15.67 -3.56
C LYS A 87 -1.95 -15.47 -3.20
N LEU A 88 -2.60 -16.41 -2.51
CA LEU A 88 -4.04 -16.34 -2.21
C LEU A 88 -4.39 -15.12 -1.34
N LEU A 89 -3.64 -14.89 -0.26
CA LEU A 89 -3.84 -13.72 0.60
C LEU A 89 -3.55 -12.41 -0.15
N LEU A 90 -2.50 -12.38 -0.97
CA LEU A 90 -2.18 -11.24 -1.82
C LEU A 90 -3.30 -10.96 -2.84
N ALA A 91 -3.85 -12.02 -3.45
CA ALA A 91 -4.94 -11.92 -4.41
C ALA A 91 -6.21 -11.38 -3.76
N ILE A 92 -6.58 -11.86 -2.56
CA ILE A 92 -7.73 -11.32 -1.80
C ILE A 92 -7.54 -9.83 -1.53
N SER A 93 -6.36 -9.43 -1.04
CA SER A 93 -6.04 -8.02 -0.81
C SER A 93 -6.11 -7.18 -2.09
N CYS A 94 -5.56 -7.69 -3.19
CA CYS A 94 -5.59 -7.04 -4.49
C CYS A 94 -7.02 -6.85 -5.01
N TYR A 95 -7.84 -7.90 -4.99
CA TYR A 95 -9.22 -7.82 -5.45
C TYR A 95 -10.07 -6.93 -4.55
N SER A 96 -9.84 -6.95 -3.23
CA SER A 96 -10.46 -5.98 -2.31
C SER A 96 -10.16 -4.55 -2.74
N TRP A 97 -8.91 -4.26 -3.13
CA TRP A 97 -8.52 -2.93 -3.62
C TRP A 97 -9.14 -2.59 -4.98
N VAL A 98 -9.20 -3.55 -5.91
CA VAL A 98 -9.87 -3.39 -7.21
C VAL A 98 -11.37 -3.11 -7.07
N THR A 99 -12.02 -3.69 -6.05
CA THR A 99 -13.44 -3.46 -5.77
C THR A 99 -13.75 -2.18 -5.00
N MET A 100 -12.72 -1.44 -4.55
CA MET A 100 -12.88 -0.20 -3.78
C MET A 100 -13.68 0.90 -4.51
N PRO A 101 -13.54 1.13 -5.84
CA PRO A 101 -14.36 2.09 -6.56
C PRO A 101 -15.85 1.72 -6.54
N LEU A 102 -16.18 0.42 -6.54
CA LEU A 102 -17.56 -0.05 -6.48
C LEU A 102 -18.14 0.15 -5.08
N SER A 103 -17.41 -0.22 -4.03
CA SER A 103 -17.87 -0.07 -2.65
C SER A 103 -17.98 1.40 -2.21
N SER A 104 -17.04 2.25 -2.63
CA SER A 104 -17.12 3.69 -2.38
C SER A 104 -18.24 4.37 -3.18
N SER A 105 -18.52 3.93 -4.40
CA SER A 105 -19.68 4.42 -5.16
C SER A 105 -20.99 4.05 -4.46
N ASN A 106 -21.06 2.90 -3.80
CA ASN A 106 -22.23 2.49 -3.01
C ASN A 106 -22.54 3.46 -1.85
N LEU A 107 -21.52 4.10 -1.25
CA LEU A 107 -21.71 5.12 -0.21
C LEU A 107 -22.43 6.37 -0.74
N PHE A 108 -22.14 6.77 -1.98
CA PHE A 108 -22.82 7.87 -2.64
C PHE A 108 -24.20 7.46 -3.17
N LEU A 109 -24.28 6.28 -3.79
CA LEU A 109 -25.53 5.76 -4.38
C LEU A 109 -26.57 5.44 -3.30
N SER A 110 -26.17 4.96 -2.11
CA SER A 110 -27.10 4.69 -1.02
C SER A 110 -27.80 5.95 -0.51
N ALA A 111 -27.16 7.12 -0.62
CA ALA A 111 -27.76 8.41 -0.27
C ALA A 111 -28.90 8.81 -1.23
N PHE A 112 -28.84 8.37 -2.49
CA PHE A 112 -29.87 8.65 -3.50
C PHE A 112 -30.87 7.50 -3.67
N PHE A 113 -30.43 6.26 -3.48
CA PHE A 113 -31.20 5.03 -3.65
C PHE A 113 -30.93 4.11 -2.45
N PRO A 114 -31.81 4.10 -1.42
CA PRO A 114 -31.59 3.28 -0.24
C PRO A 114 -31.77 1.80 -0.58
N ILE A 115 -30.66 1.12 -0.91
CA ILE A 115 -30.61 -0.33 -1.10
C ILE A 115 -30.42 -0.96 0.28
N PRO A 116 -31.26 -1.93 0.70
CA PRO A 116 -31.07 -2.61 1.98
C PRO A 116 -29.77 -3.41 1.96
N CYS A 117 -28.79 -2.99 2.76
CA CYS A 117 -27.52 -3.68 2.92
C CYS A 117 -27.59 -4.64 4.12
N PRO A 118 -27.13 -5.89 4.00
CA PRO A 118 -27.08 -6.81 5.14
C PRO A 118 -26.24 -6.24 6.28
N ALA A 119 -26.70 -6.39 7.53
CA ALA A 119 -26.01 -5.86 8.71
C ALA A 119 -24.54 -6.30 8.85
N ALA A 120 -24.22 -7.53 8.40
CA ALA A 120 -22.84 -8.02 8.39
C ALA A 120 -21.93 -7.22 7.45
N MET A 121 -22.43 -6.79 6.29
CA MET A 121 -21.67 -5.98 5.34
C MET A 121 -21.48 -4.57 5.88
N ASP A 122 -22.50 -4.00 6.50
CA ASP A 122 -22.41 -2.68 7.15
C ASP A 122 -21.37 -2.68 8.28
N PHE A 123 -21.39 -3.70 9.14
CA PHE A 123 -20.37 -3.88 10.19
C PHE A 123 -18.95 -4.00 9.62
N LEU A 124 -18.75 -4.79 8.58
CA LEU A 124 -17.44 -4.96 7.94
C LEU A 124 -16.94 -3.65 7.31
N CYS A 125 -17.82 -2.92 6.60
CA CYS A 125 -17.48 -1.62 6.02
C CYS A 125 -17.15 -0.59 7.10
N ALA A 126 -17.94 -0.52 8.17
CA ALA A 126 -17.68 0.35 9.31
C ALA A 126 -16.36 0.01 10.01
N PHE A 127 -16.05 -1.28 10.19
CA PHE A 127 -14.79 -1.73 10.78
C PHE A 127 -13.59 -1.34 9.92
N ILE A 128 -13.63 -1.59 8.61
CA ILE A 128 -12.55 -1.20 7.69
C ILE A 128 -12.36 0.32 7.70
N GLY A 129 -13.45 1.10 7.69
CA GLY A 129 -13.41 2.55 7.78
C GLY A 129 -12.80 3.03 9.10
N ALA A 130 -13.19 2.44 10.23
CA ALA A 130 -12.66 2.77 11.55
C ALA A 130 -11.16 2.47 11.66
N VAL A 131 -10.71 1.31 11.15
CA VAL A 131 -9.28 0.95 11.10
C VAL A 131 -8.51 1.94 10.21
N ASN A 132 -9.07 2.34 9.06
CA ASN A 132 -8.43 3.31 8.18
C ASN A 132 -8.25 4.68 8.88
N ILE A 133 -9.31 5.20 9.50
CA ILE A 133 -9.26 6.45 10.29
C ILE A 133 -8.23 6.33 11.41
N TYR A 134 -8.23 5.22 12.14
CA TYR A 134 -7.25 4.95 13.19
C TYR A 134 -5.81 5.01 12.66
N MET A 135 -5.52 4.42 11.50
CA MET A 135 -4.18 4.45 10.89
C MET A 135 -3.74 5.88 10.53
N TYR A 136 -4.65 6.74 10.08
CA TYR A 136 -4.34 8.16 9.85
C TYR A 136 -4.01 8.89 11.16
N ILE A 137 -4.81 8.69 12.20
CA ILE A 137 -4.59 9.29 13.53
C ILE A 137 -3.25 8.80 14.10
N PHE A 138 -2.99 7.50 14.06
CA PHE A 138 -1.75 6.90 14.51
C PHE A 138 -0.54 7.45 13.74
N GLY A 139 -0.66 7.61 12.42
CA GLY A 139 0.36 8.22 11.57
C GLY A 139 0.71 9.64 12.03
N VAL A 140 -0.29 10.49 12.28
CA VAL A 140 -0.07 11.87 12.79
C VAL A 140 0.64 11.85 14.14
N ILE A 141 0.21 10.99 15.07
CA ILE A 141 0.83 10.86 16.41
C ILE A 141 2.30 10.45 16.30
N LYS A 142 2.63 9.51 15.40
CA LYS A 142 4.00 9.01 15.22
C LYS A 142 4.88 9.98 14.44
N SER A 143 4.36 10.64 13.41
CA SER A 143 5.13 11.59 12.60
C SER A 143 5.42 12.90 13.33
N PHE A 144 4.50 13.36 14.18
CA PHE A 144 4.60 14.64 14.86
C PHE A 144 4.67 14.46 16.37
N SER A 145 5.84 14.73 16.93
CA SER A 145 6.00 14.80 18.39
C SER A 145 5.22 15.99 18.95
N LEU A 146 4.28 15.73 19.88
CA LEU A 146 3.52 16.73 20.62
C LEU A 146 4.42 17.81 21.26
N TYR A 147 5.59 17.39 21.75
CA TYR A 147 6.56 18.27 22.40
C TYR A 147 7.18 19.29 21.44
N ARG A 148 7.33 18.95 20.15
CA ARG A 148 7.99 19.80 19.16
C ARG A 148 7.04 20.80 18.48
N LEU A 149 5.76 20.44 18.32
CA LEU A 149 4.78 21.25 17.57
C LEU A 149 3.82 22.05 18.46
N GLY A 150 3.64 21.64 19.72
CA GLY A 150 2.63 22.21 20.61
C GLY A 150 1.21 21.71 20.28
N VAL A 151 0.34 21.71 21.30
CA VAL A 151 -0.99 21.06 21.26
C VAL A 151 -1.89 21.62 20.14
N VAL A 152 -1.85 22.93 19.91
CA VAL A 152 -2.73 23.59 18.92
C VAL A 152 -2.35 23.19 17.49
N LYS A 153 -1.06 23.24 17.13
CA LYS A 153 -0.61 22.83 15.79
C LYS A 153 -0.84 21.35 15.55
N PHE A 154 -0.65 20.53 16.59
CA PHE A 154 -0.96 19.11 16.54
C PHE A 154 -2.45 18.84 16.26
N ALA A 155 -3.36 19.56 16.93
CA ALA A 155 -4.79 19.44 16.70
C ALA A 155 -5.17 19.84 15.25
N PHE A 156 -4.58 20.90 14.70
CA PHE A 156 -4.78 21.27 13.30
C PHE A 156 -4.25 20.21 12.33
N CYS A 157 -3.09 19.60 12.60
CA CYS A 157 -2.57 18.50 11.79
C CYS A 157 -3.49 17.27 11.82
N LEU A 158 -4.04 16.94 13.00
CA LEU A 158 -4.99 15.84 13.16
C LEU A 158 -6.29 16.10 12.38
N LEU A 159 -6.88 17.27 12.54
CA LEU A 159 -8.07 17.68 11.79
C LEU A 159 -7.80 17.68 10.29
N GLY A 160 -6.67 18.25 9.87
CA GLY A 160 -6.23 18.26 8.48
C GLY A 160 -6.12 16.85 7.90
N ALA A 161 -5.55 15.90 8.64
CA ALA A 161 -5.46 14.51 8.21
C ALA A 161 -6.86 13.88 7.98
N LEU A 162 -7.82 14.15 8.88
CA LEU A 162 -9.19 13.67 8.73
C LEU A 162 -9.91 14.31 7.52
N PHE A 163 -9.71 15.60 7.27
CA PHE A 163 -10.28 16.29 6.09
C PHE A 163 -9.70 15.80 4.77
N VAL A 164 -8.47 15.26 4.77
CA VAL A 164 -7.83 14.72 3.56
C VAL A 164 -8.33 13.32 3.22
N ILE A 165 -8.97 12.58 4.14
CA ILE A 165 -9.46 11.21 3.88
C ILE A 165 -10.39 11.13 2.66
N PRO A 166 -11.43 11.97 2.51
CA PRO A 166 -12.29 11.95 1.32
C PRO A 166 -11.51 12.23 0.03
N LEU A 167 -10.57 13.17 0.05
CA LEU A 167 -9.70 13.46 -1.09
C LEU A 167 -8.83 12.25 -1.45
N ASN A 168 -8.29 11.55 -0.44
CA ASN A 168 -7.51 10.35 -0.64
C ASN A 168 -8.33 9.24 -1.32
N VAL A 169 -9.59 9.03 -0.87
CA VAL A 169 -10.51 8.05 -1.48
C VAL A 169 -10.76 8.39 -2.96
N LEU A 170 -10.97 9.67 -3.31
CA LEU A 170 -11.16 10.08 -4.71
C LEU A 170 -9.92 9.80 -5.56
N ILE A 171 -8.73 10.11 -5.05
CA ILE A 171 -7.48 9.86 -5.78
C ILE A 171 -7.23 8.36 -5.93
N GLU A 172 -7.46 7.57 -4.88
CA GLU A 172 -7.30 6.11 -4.93
C GLU A 172 -8.28 5.48 -5.92
N ASN A 173 -9.55 5.89 -5.93
CA ASN A 173 -10.51 5.43 -6.92
C ASN A 173 -10.09 5.74 -8.35
N THR A 174 -9.62 6.96 -8.59
CA THR A 174 -9.10 7.38 -9.90
C THR A 174 -7.86 6.57 -10.27
N ALA A 175 -6.95 6.33 -9.33
CA ALA A 175 -5.75 5.52 -9.53
C ALA A 175 -6.07 4.07 -9.86
N VAL A 176 -7.09 3.48 -9.22
CA VAL A 176 -7.55 2.11 -9.50
C VAL A 176 -8.11 2.01 -10.92
N ILE A 177 -9.00 2.92 -11.30
CA ILE A 177 -9.57 2.97 -12.67
C ILE A 177 -8.43 3.12 -13.70
N LEU A 178 -7.55 4.10 -13.51
CA LEU A 178 -6.41 4.33 -14.40
C LEU A 178 -5.37 3.19 -14.38
N GLY A 179 -5.29 2.43 -13.30
CA GLY A 179 -4.43 1.25 -13.17
C GLY A 179 -4.97 0.04 -13.92
N LEU A 180 -6.29 -0.16 -13.88
CA LEU A 180 -6.99 -1.22 -14.61
C LEU A 180 -6.99 -0.98 -16.12
N PHE A 181 -7.26 0.27 -16.55
CA PHE A 181 -7.31 0.64 -17.98
C PHE A 181 -5.94 1.11 -18.54
N GLY A 182 -4.96 1.38 -17.69
CA GLY A 182 -3.64 1.84 -18.10
C GLY A 182 -2.73 0.72 -18.59
N LYS A 183 -1.75 1.07 -19.45
CA LYS A 183 -0.67 0.15 -19.86
C LYS A 183 0.06 -0.38 -18.62
N LYS A 184 0.11 -1.71 -18.44
CA LYS A 184 0.57 -2.40 -17.23
C LYS A 184 2.10 -2.41 -17.04
N HIS A 185 2.87 -2.11 -18.09
CA HIS A 185 4.34 -2.24 -18.10
C HIS A 185 5.11 -0.90 -18.04
N LYS A 186 4.49 0.20 -17.60
CA LYS A 186 5.21 1.48 -17.45
C LYS A 186 5.65 1.68 -16.00
N PHE A 187 6.94 1.58 -15.75
CA PHE A 187 7.55 1.91 -14.45
C PHE A 187 7.68 3.43 -14.32
N TYR A 188 6.82 4.05 -13.50
CA TYR A 188 6.95 5.48 -13.19
C TYR A 188 7.79 5.66 -11.92
N ILE A 189 8.90 6.39 -12.05
CA ILE A 189 9.77 6.76 -10.94
C ILE A 189 9.35 8.16 -10.48
N VAL A 190 8.97 8.27 -9.21
CA VAL A 190 8.77 9.58 -8.59
C VAL A 190 10.14 10.20 -8.35
N ASN A 191 10.42 11.32 -9.01
CA ASN A 191 11.62 12.11 -8.76
C ASN A 191 11.52 12.78 -7.38
N LYS A 192 12.10 12.14 -6.35
CA LYS A 192 12.17 12.69 -4.99
C LYS A 192 13.30 13.73 -4.80
N GLN A 193 13.91 14.22 -5.88
CA GLN A 193 14.97 15.24 -5.81
C GLN A 193 14.34 16.63 -5.59
N LEU A 194 14.67 17.25 -4.47
CA LEU A 194 14.50 18.70 -4.31
C LEU A 194 15.49 19.37 -5.26
N GLN A 195 15.03 20.25 -6.16
CA GLN A 195 15.95 21.16 -6.82
C GLN A 195 16.69 21.94 -5.71
N PRO A 196 18.03 21.95 -5.70
CA PRO A 196 18.74 22.81 -4.77
C PRO A 196 18.25 24.24 -5.02
N LEU A 197 17.74 24.89 -3.97
CA LEU A 197 17.51 26.33 -3.98
C LEU A 197 18.82 26.96 -4.46
N VAL A 198 18.77 27.64 -5.60
CA VAL A 198 19.90 28.36 -6.18
C VAL A 198 20.50 29.22 -5.07
N SER A 199 21.68 28.84 -4.59
CA SER A 199 22.49 29.71 -3.75
C SER A 199 23.01 30.81 -4.65
N VAL A 200 22.31 31.95 -4.66
CA VAL A 200 22.84 33.22 -5.17
C VAL A 200 23.66 33.87 -4.08
#